data_AF-A0A4V1UEA8-F1
#
_entry.id   AF-A0A4V1UEA8-F1
#
_cell.length_a   1.000
_cell.length_b   1.000
_cell.length_c   1.000
_cell.angle_alpha   90.00
_cell.angle_beta   90.00
_cell.angle_gamma   90.00
#
_symmetry.space_group_name_H-M   'P 1'
#
loop_
_entity.id
_entity.type
_entity.pdbx_description
1 polymer ?
#
loop_
_entity_poly.entity_id
_entity_poly.type
_entity_poly.pdbx_seq_one_letter_code
_entity_poly.pdbx_strand_id
1 'polypeptide(L)'
;MNVSDILFYFLSALAIGSAILVVLSRNPVYSVLWLIVTFFAISGHYILMNAQFLGIVNLIVYAGAIMVLFLFVVMLMNLNTDTKPQKNKWMRLAGTVAGGCLLLVLVAALKNTEVKGMNTELTTGDIGLISNLGKALFTDYVVPFEIS
;
A
#
# COMPACT_ATOMS: atom_id res chain seq x y z
N MET A 1 2.32 11.33 -23.34
CA MET A 1 2.53 10.77 -22.00
C MET A 1 3.81 11.38 -21.46
N ASN A 2 3.72 12.05 -20.32
CA ASN A 2 4.91 12.52 -19.62
C ASN A 2 5.66 11.31 -19.04
N VAL A 3 6.96 11.48 -18.77
CA VAL A 3 7.78 10.43 -18.12
C VAL A 3 7.17 10.03 -16.77
N SER A 4 6.57 10.99 -16.06
CA SER A 4 5.81 10.73 -14.83
C SER A 4 4.62 9.80 -15.04
N ASP A 5 3.84 9.98 -16.12
CA ASP A 5 2.68 9.13 -16.39
C ASP A 5 3.10 7.69 -16.69
N ILE A 6 4.19 7.52 -17.44
CA ILE A 6 4.75 6.20 -17.76
C ILE A 6 5.21 5.50 -16.47
N LEU A 7 5.94 6.21 -15.60
CA LEU A 7 6.36 5.69 -14.30
C LEU A 7 5.17 5.33 -13.42
N PHE A 8 4.13 6.17 -13.39
CA PHE A 8 2.90 5.92 -12.63
C PHE A 8 2.23 4.61 -13.06
N TYR A 9 1.99 4.42 -14.37
CA TYR A 9 1.35 3.21 -14.88
C TYR A 9 2.22 1.97 -14.64
N PHE A 10 3.53 2.09 -14.79
CA PHE A 10 4.46 0.99 -14.54
C PHE A 10 4.46 0.57 -13.06
N LEU A 11 4.59 1.52 -12.13
CA LEU A 11 4.53 1.25 -10.69
C LEU A 11 3.15 0.73 -10.28
N SER A 12 2.06 1.25 -10.85
CA SER A 12 0.70 0.78 -10.59
C SER A 12 0.52 -0.68 -11.00
N ALA A 13 0.97 -1.03 -12.20
CA ALA A 13 0.94 -2.41 -12.68
C ALA A 13 1.78 -3.35 -11.79
N LEU A 14 2.97 -2.89 -11.37
CA LEU A 14 3.83 -3.63 -10.45
C LEU A 14 3.18 -3.83 -9.07
N ALA A 15 2.55 -2.78 -8.52
CA ALA A 15 1.88 -2.83 -7.22
C ALA A 15 0.68 -3.81 -7.24
N ILE A 16 -0.18 -3.72 -8.26
CA ILE A 16 -1.34 -4.61 -8.40
C ILE A 16 -0.89 -6.05 -8.67
N GLY A 17 0.07 -6.24 -9.57
CA GLY A 17 0.60 -7.56 -9.90
C GLY A 17 1.22 -8.25 -8.69
N SER A 18 2.06 -7.54 -7.93
CA SER A 18 2.64 -8.05 -6.70
C SER A 18 1.57 -8.33 -5.64
N ALA A 19 0.60 -7.44 -5.43
CA ALA A 19 -0.49 -7.66 -4.46
C ALA A 19 -1.34 -8.90 -4.78
N ILE A 20 -1.61 -9.17 -6.06
CA ILE A 20 -2.27 -10.41 -6.49
C ILE A 20 -1.38 -11.61 -6.14
N LEU A 21 -0.08 -11.57 -6.44
CA LEU A 21 0.86 -12.65 -6.14
C LEU A 21 0.99 -12.93 -4.63
N VAL A 22 0.90 -11.90 -3.77
CA VAL A 22 0.84 -12.06 -2.30
C VAL A 22 -0.29 -13.01 -1.92
N VAL A 23 -1.51 -12.75 -2.42
CA VAL A 23 -2.72 -13.53 -2.08
C VAL A 23 -2.74 -14.90 -2.74
N LEU A 24 -2.17 -15.04 -3.94
CA LEU A 24 -2.14 -16.30 -4.69
C LEU A 24 -1.04 -17.25 -4.20
N SER A 25 0.04 -16.72 -3.62
CA SER A 25 1.16 -17.53 -3.13
C SER A 25 0.73 -18.49 -2.02
N ARG A 26 1.16 -19.76 -2.14
CA ARG A 26 0.84 -20.80 -1.14
C ARG A 26 1.81 -20.79 0.04
N ASN A 27 3.04 -20.38 -0.20
CA ASN A 27 4.10 -20.35 0.79
C ASN A 27 4.14 -18.94 1.43
N PRO A 28 3.95 -18.83 2.75
CA PRO A 28 3.94 -17.55 3.45
C PRO A 28 5.21 -16.71 3.23
N VAL A 29 6.38 -17.34 3.13
CA VAL A 29 7.64 -16.63 2.85
C VAL A 29 7.60 -15.90 1.51
N TYR A 30 7.12 -16.57 0.45
CA TYR A 30 6.97 -15.94 -0.87
C TYR A 30 5.90 -14.86 -0.86
N SER A 31 4.82 -15.05 -0.09
CA SER A 31 3.79 -14.02 0.12
C SER A 31 4.39 -12.73 0.67
N VAL A 32 5.22 -12.83 1.70
CA VAL A 32 5.88 -11.67 2.32
C VAL A 32 6.87 -11.01 1.36
N LEU A 33 7.63 -11.79 0.58
CA LEU A 33 8.55 -11.23 -0.42
C LEU A 33 7.81 -10.41 -1.50
N TRP A 34 6.67 -10.91 -1.99
CA TRP A 34 5.83 -10.14 -2.93
C TRP A 34 5.23 -8.90 -2.27
N LEU A 35 4.92 -8.94 -0.98
CA LEU A 35 4.38 -7.80 -0.23
C LEU A 35 5.43 -6.70 -0.07
N ILE A 36 6.69 -7.07 0.15
CA ILE A 36 7.82 -6.12 0.15
C ILE A 36 7.87 -5.38 -1.20
N VAL A 37 7.78 -6.11 -2.32
CA VAL A 37 7.74 -5.49 -3.66
C VAL A 37 6.55 -4.52 -3.81
N THR A 38 5.39 -4.86 -3.27
CA THR A 38 4.22 -3.96 -3.25
C THR A 38 4.53 -2.68 -2.47
N PHE A 39 5.14 -2.76 -1.29
CA PHE A 39 5.53 -1.58 -0.52
C PHE A 39 6.58 -0.72 -1.23
N PHE A 40 7.54 -1.33 -1.94
CA PHE A 40 8.47 -0.59 -2.79
C PHE A 40 7.73 0.17 -3.91
N ALA A 41 6.77 -0.47 -4.58
CA ALA A 41 5.97 0.17 -5.63
C ALA A 41 5.11 1.32 -5.08
N ILE A 42 4.54 1.17 -3.87
CA ILE A 42 3.79 2.23 -3.17
C ILE A 42 4.73 3.39 -2.78
N SER A 43 5.94 3.09 -2.28
CA SER A 43 6.95 4.11 -1.98
C SER A 43 7.29 4.96 -3.21
N GLY A 44 7.39 4.33 -4.38
CA GLY A 44 7.60 5.04 -5.63
C GLY A 44 6.45 5.97 -6.01
N HIS A 45 5.19 5.58 -5.72
CA HIS A 45 4.03 6.47 -5.91
C HIS A 45 4.07 7.67 -4.97
N TYR A 46 4.46 7.48 -3.70
CA TYR A 46 4.63 8.61 -2.78
C TYR A 46 5.64 9.62 -3.28
N ILE A 47 6.77 9.17 -3.82
CA ILE A 47 7.77 10.06 -4.41
C ILE A 47 7.20 10.79 -5.63
N LEU A 48 6.45 10.11 -6.48
CA LEU A 48 5.82 10.71 -7.67
C LEU A 48 4.77 11.78 -7.31
N MET A 49 4.10 11.63 -6.16
CA MET A 49 3.14 12.60 -5.61
C MET A 49 3.81 13.70 -4.75
N ASN A 50 5.13 13.88 -4.84
CA ASN A 50 5.91 14.81 -4.00
C ASN A 50 5.86 14.53 -2.49
N ALA A 51 5.46 13.33 -2.05
CA ALA A 51 5.41 12.91 -0.64
C ALA A 51 6.70 12.16 -0.24
N GLN A 52 7.84 12.85 -0.31
CA GLN A 52 9.18 12.25 -0.15
C GLN A 52 9.39 11.61 1.23
N PHE A 53 9.07 12.32 2.31
CA PHE A 53 9.23 11.79 3.66
C PHE A 53 8.43 10.50 3.87
N LEU A 54 7.16 10.50 3.46
CA LEU A 54 6.27 9.34 3.61
C LEU A 54 6.78 8.14 2.80
N GLY A 55 7.30 8.37 1.59
CA GLY A 55 7.95 7.34 0.79
C GLY A 55 9.12 6.69 1.53
N ILE A 56 10.05 7.50 2.04
CA ILE A 56 11.23 7.00 2.76
C ILE A 56 10.84 6.25 4.04
N VAL A 57 9.88 6.75 4.82
CA VAL A 57 9.38 6.06 6.02
C VAL A 57 8.71 4.73 5.66
N ASN A 58 7.92 4.69 4.58
CA ASN A 58 7.33 3.46 4.07
C ASN A 58 8.42 2.43 3.71
N LEU A 59 9.53 2.88 3.12
CA LEU A 59 10.66 2.02 2.78
C LEU A 59 11.38 1.48 4.02
N ILE A 60 11.74 2.35 4.97
CA ILE A 60 12.58 1.98 6.12
C ILE A 60 11.75 1.20 7.16
N VAL A 61 10.58 1.70 7.53
CA VAL A 61 9.79 1.15 8.63
C VAL A 61 8.99 -0.05 8.16
N TYR A 62 8.19 0.11 7.10
CA TYR A 62 7.28 -0.95 6.67
C TYR A 62 8.02 -2.04 5.88
N ALA A 63 8.65 -1.69 4.76
CA ALA A 63 9.37 -2.67 3.95
C ALA A 63 10.66 -3.17 4.63
N GLY A 64 11.36 -2.30 5.35
CA GLY A 64 12.63 -2.61 6.00
C GLY A 64 12.50 -3.32 7.34
N ALA A 65 11.86 -2.70 8.33
CA ALA A 65 11.79 -3.25 9.69
C ALA A 65 10.67 -4.28 9.87
N ILE A 66 9.42 -3.88 9.60
CA ILE A 66 8.23 -4.68 9.93
C ILE A 66 8.17 -5.94 9.05
N MET A 67 8.34 -5.80 7.73
CA MET A 67 8.25 -6.97 6.83
C MET A 67 9.41 -7.94 7.00
N VAL A 68 10.61 -7.46 7.30
CA VAL A 68 11.76 -8.35 7.57
C VAL A 68 11.56 -9.09 8.89
N LEU A 69 11.08 -8.42 9.96
CA LEU A 69 10.69 -9.09 11.20
C LEU A 69 9.63 -10.17 10.93
N PHE A 70 8.62 -9.84 10.12
CA PHE A 70 7.57 -10.79 9.75
C PHE A 70 8.12 -11.98 8.98
N LEU A 71 9.07 -11.77 8.06
CA LEU A 71 9.77 -12.84 7.34
C LEU A 71 10.52 -13.76 8.32
N PHE A 72 11.26 -13.19 9.28
CA PHE A 72 11.93 -13.98 10.32
C PHE A 72 10.95 -14.84 11.11
N VAL A 73 9.85 -14.25 11.58
CA VAL A 73 8.81 -14.98 12.35
C VAL A 73 8.19 -16.09 11.52
N VAL A 74 7.78 -15.79 10.28
CA VAL A 74 7.15 -16.76 9.37
C VAL A 74 8.10 -17.92 9.04
N MET A 75 9.39 -17.64 8.87
CA MET A 75 10.40 -18.66 8.62
C MET A 75 10.64 -19.56 9.83
N LEU A 76 10.68 -18.98 11.04
CA LEU A 76 10.83 -19.73 12.29
C LEU A 76 9.62 -20.62 12.61
N MET A 77 8.40 -20.17 12.29
CA MET A 77 7.18 -20.94 12.54
C MET A 77 7.02 -22.18 11.66
N ASN A 78 7.92 -22.42 10.70
CA ASN A 78 7.87 -23.52 9.72
C ASN A 78 6.44 -23.95 9.39
N LEU A 79 5.67 -23.01 8.81
CA LEU A 79 4.27 -23.21 8.44
C LEU A 79 4.19 -24.30 7.36
N ASN A 80 4.12 -25.56 7.80
CA ASN A 80 4.03 -26.70 6.91
C ASN A 80 2.71 -26.64 6.14
N THR A 81 2.76 -26.82 4.83
CA THR A 81 1.65 -26.64 3.89
C THR A 81 0.53 -27.70 4.01
N ASP A 82 0.55 -28.52 5.07
CA ASP A 82 -0.22 -29.75 5.20
C ASP A 82 -1.62 -29.58 5.81
N THR A 83 -1.94 -28.40 6.33
CA THR A 83 -3.32 -28.09 6.68
C THR A 83 -4.05 -27.62 5.42
N LYS A 84 -4.61 -28.57 4.66
CA LYS A 84 -5.74 -28.30 3.77
C LYS A 84 -7.03 -28.34 4.60
N PRO A 85 -7.50 -27.24 5.21
CA PRO A 85 -8.94 -27.14 5.38
C PRO A 85 -9.49 -27.17 3.95
N GLN A 86 -10.45 -28.05 3.66
CA GLN A 86 -11.20 -27.95 2.42
C GLN A 86 -11.78 -26.54 2.36
N LYS A 87 -11.11 -25.61 1.66
CA LYS A 87 -11.64 -24.28 1.42
C LYS A 87 -12.89 -24.50 0.58
N ASN A 88 -14.02 -24.48 1.27
CA ASN A 88 -15.32 -24.71 0.68
C ASN A 88 -15.42 -23.78 -0.53
N LYS A 89 -15.67 -24.31 -1.73
CA LYS A 89 -15.67 -23.51 -2.98
C LYS A 89 -16.63 -22.33 -2.85
N TRP A 90 -17.72 -22.53 -2.10
CA TRP A 90 -18.67 -21.52 -1.67
C TRP A 90 -18.05 -20.35 -0.91
N MET A 91 -17.10 -20.59 -0.01
CA MET A 91 -16.44 -19.52 0.75
C MET A 91 -15.45 -18.73 -0.11
N ARG A 92 -14.77 -19.38 -1.08
CA ARG A 92 -13.97 -18.66 -2.09
C ARG A 92 -14.86 -17.81 -3.00
N LEU A 93 -15.99 -18.37 -3.46
CA LEU A 93 -16.95 -17.64 -4.30
C LEU A 93 -17.53 -16.43 -3.55
N ALA A 94 -17.99 -16.64 -2.30
CA ALA A 94 -18.50 -15.57 -1.46
C ALA A 94 -17.45 -14.48 -1.22
N GLY A 95 -16.19 -14.84 -0.96
CA GLY A 95 -15.10 -13.88 -0.82
C GLY A 95 -14.85 -13.07 -2.10
N THR A 96 -14.86 -13.72 -3.27
CA THR A 96 -14.69 -13.03 -4.56
C THR A 96 -15.87 -12.12 -4.88
N VAL A 97 -17.11 -12.57 -4.61
CA VAL A 97 -18.33 -11.75 -4.83
C VAL A 97 -18.35 -10.56 -3.88
N ALA A 98 -18.02 -10.75 -2.60
CA ALA A 98 -17.96 -9.67 -1.62
C ALA A 98 -16.87 -8.64 -1.99
N GLY A 99 -15.67 -9.11 -2.36
CA GLY A 99 -14.59 -8.23 -2.83
C GLY A 99 -14.95 -7.48 -4.11
N GLY A 100 -15.59 -8.15 -5.08
CA GLY A 100 -16.07 -7.52 -6.31
C GLY A 100 -17.17 -6.50 -6.07
N CYS A 101 -18.11 -6.79 -5.17
CA CYS A 101 -19.16 -5.85 -4.76
C CYS A 101 -18.56 -4.61 -4.09
N LEU A 102 -17.61 -4.80 -3.16
CA LEU A 102 -16.90 -3.69 -2.51
C LEU A 102 -16.18 -2.82 -3.55
N LEU A 103 -15.48 -3.44 -4.52
CA LEU A 103 -14.81 -2.73 -5.61
C LEU A 103 -15.81 -1.91 -6.43
N LEU A 104 -16.95 -2.49 -6.81
CA LEU A 104 -18.00 -1.80 -7.56
C LEU A 104 -18.55 -0.59 -6.80
N VAL A 105 -18.81 -0.74 -5.50
CA VAL A 105 -19.27 0.35 -4.64
C VAL A 105 -18.23 1.47 -4.58
N LEU A 106 -16.94 1.12 -4.45
CA LEU A 106 -15.86 2.09 -4.38
C LEU A 106 -15.70 2.85 -5.71
N VAL A 107 -15.78 2.15 -6.84
CA VAL A 107 -15.76 2.78 -8.19
C VAL A 107 -16.99 3.67 -8.41
N ALA A 108 -18.17 3.24 -8.00
CA ALA A 108 -19.40 4.03 -8.12
C ALA A 108 -19.32 5.30 -7.25
N ALA A 109 -18.82 5.19 -6.03
CA ALA A 109 -18.61 6.34 -5.14
C ALA A 109 -17.61 7.35 -5.74
N LEU A 110 -16.49 6.88 -6.30
CA LEU A 110 -15.51 7.74 -6.95
C LEU A 110 -16.05 8.41 -8.22
N LYS A 111 -16.88 7.72 -9.02
CA LYS A 111 -17.50 8.30 -10.23
C LYS A 111 -18.57 9.35 -9.92
N ASN A 112 -19.36 9.12 -8.87
CA ASN A 112 -20.41 10.05 -8.44
C ASN A 112 -19.86 11.28 -7.70
N THR A 113 -18.60 11.21 -7.28
CA THR A 113 -17.90 12.38 -6.78
C THR A 113 -17.45 13.20 -7.98
N GLU A 114 -18.26 14.19 -8.39
CA GLU A 114 -17.76 15.24 -9.27
C GLU A 114 -16.56 15.87 -8.57
N VAL A 115 -15.35 15.59 -9.06
CA VAL A 115 -14.13 16.30 -8.67
C VAL A 115 -14.22 17.70 -9.28
N LYS A 116 -15.11 18.51 -8.70
CA LYS A 116 -15.45 19.83 -9.18
C LYS A 116 -14.25 20.74 -8.91
N GLY A 117 -13.45 20.98 -9.94
CA GLY A 117 -12.50 22.08 -9.96
C GLY A 117 -11.33 21.96 -8.99
N MET A 118 -10.79 20.76 -8.74
CA MET A 118 -9.40 20.69 -8.29
C MET A 118 -8.53 20.94 -9.52
N ASN A 119 -8.39 22.22 -9.89
CA ASN A 119 -7.16 22.64 -10.53
C ASN A 119 -6.07 22.11 -9.62
N THR A 120 -5.32 21.10 -10.06
CA THR A 120 -4.05 20.74 -9.47
C THR A 120 -3.16 21.96 -9.70
N GLU A 121 -3.36 23.01 -8.91
CA GLU A 121 -2.29 23.93 -8.62
C GLU A 121 -1.21 23.01 -8.07
N LEU A 122 -0.19 22.78 -8.89
CA LEU A 122 1.13 22.31 -8.48
C LEU A 122 1.66 23.39 -7.53
N THR A 123 0.99 23.52 -6.39
CA THR A 123 1.21 24.52 -5.37
C THR A 123 2.52 24.06 -4.78
N THR A 124 3.60 24.76 -5.17
CA THR A 124 4.95 24.74 -4.58
C THR A 124 5.26 23.48 -3.78
N GLY A 125 6.07 22.59 -4.35
CA GLY A 125 6.41 21.22 -3.91
C GLY A 125 7.01 21.01 -2.50
N ASP A 126 6.54 21.73 -1.50
CA ASP A 126 7.00 21.69 -0.12
C ASP A 126 6.11 20.79 0.78
N ILE A 127 4.97 20.30 0.28
CA ILE A 127 3.97 19.57 1.07
C ILE A 127 4.53 18.25 1.65
N GLY A 128 5.48 17.62 0.95
CA GLY A 128 6.12 16.38 1.42
C GLY A 128 7.44 16.56 2.15
N LEU A 129 7.83 17.80 2.49
CA LEU A 129 9.06 18.08 3.22
C LEU A 129 8.93 17.74 4.71
N ILE A 130 10.03 17.18 5.25
CA ILE A 130 10.19 16.79 6.66
C ILE A 130 9.91 17.98 7.59
N SER A 131 10.35 19.18 7.19
CA SER A 131 10.17 20.42 7.97
C SER A 131 8.70 20.75 8.19
N ASN A 132 7.87 20.64 7.16
CA ASN A 132 6.44 20.95 7.24
C ASN A 132 5.69 19.91 8.08
N LEU A 133 6.06 18.64 7.96
CA LEU A 133 5.49 17.61 8.81
C LEU A 133 5.87 17.80 10.28
N GLY A 134 7.14 18.13 10.56
CA GLY A 134 7.60 18.44 11.91
C GLY A 134 6.80 19.57 12.54
N LYS A 135 6.59 20.68 11.82
CA LYS A 135 5.76 21.80 12.30
C LYS A 135 4.33 21.36 12.62
N ALA A 136 3.71 20.57 11.74
CA ALA A 136 2.36 20.07 11.96
C ALA A 136 2.27 19.14 13.20
N LEU A 137 3.25 18.26 13.39
CA LEU A 137 3.30 17.35 14.55
C LEU A 137 3.45 18.11 15.88
N PHE A 138 4.24 19.18 15.90
CA PHE A 138 4.49 19.96 17.12
C PHE A 138 3.55 21.18 17.29
N THR A 139 2.58 21.38 16.39
CA THR A 139 1.60 22.48 16.50
C THR A 139 0.17 21.94 16.55
N ASP A 140 -0.28 21.30 15.48
CA ASP A 140 -1.67 20.87 15.33
C ASP A 140 -1.91 19.47 15.92
N TYR A 141 -0.90 18.59 15.82
CA TYR A 141 -0.99 17.18 16.25
C TYR A 141 -0.15 16.88 17.51
N VAL A 142 0.04 17.88 18.38
CA VAL A 142 0.82 17.74 19.62
C VAL A 142 0.28 16.63 20.51
N VAL A 143 -1.03 16.60 20.74
CA VAL A 143 -1.65 15.64 21.66
C VAL A 143 -1.45 14.18 21.19
N PRO A 144 -1.74 13.82 19.91
CA PRO A 144 -1.41 12.48 19.40
C PRO A 144 0.09 12.15 19.45
N PHE A 145 0.96 13.14 19.22
CA PHE A 145 2.41 12.95 19.25
C PHE A 145 2.93 12.65 20.65
N GLU A 146 2.43 13.33 21.69
CA GLU A 146 2.84 13.09 23.08
C GLU A 146 2.37 11.75 23.64
N ILE A 147 1.29 11.19 23.11
CA ILE A 147 0.71 9.93 23.58
C ILE A 147 1.33 8.69 22.91
N SER A 148 1.88 8.84 21.70
CA SER A 148 2.45 7.75 20.89
C SER A 148 3.86 7.37 21.33
#